data_AF-A0A2N2SS43-F1
#
_entry.id   AF-A0A2N2SS43-F1
#
_cell.length_a   1.000
_cell.length_b   1.000
_cell.length_c   1.000
_cell.angle_alpha   90.00
_cell.angle_beta   90.00
_cell.angle_gamma   90.00
#
_symmetry.space_group_name_H-M   'P 1'
#
loop_
_entity.id
_entity.type
_entity.pdbx_description
1 polymer ?
#
loop_
_entity_poly.entity_id
_entity_poly.type
_entity_poly.pdbx_seq_one_letter_code
_entity_poly.pdbx_strand_id
1 'polypeptide(L)'
;MSIFNVFTIAGSALSAQSMRLNTTASNLANADSVVGEDGQPYRAKQVVFAARPVAGEGSVGVQVTGVVESAAPMRMVYEPANPAANAE
;
A
#
# COMPACT_ATOMS: atom_id res chain seq x y z
N MET A 1 30.99 -10.35 2.43
CA MET A 1 29.95 -9.40 1.95
C MET A 1 30.61 -8.04 1.71
N SER A 2 30.32 -7.41 0.57
CA SER A 2 30.84 -6.07 0.25
C SER A 2 30.04 -4.97 0.98
N ILE A 3 30.69 -3.91 1.43
CA ILE A 3 30.01 -2.74 2.05
C ILE A 3 29.03 -2.07 1.08
N PHE A 4 29.29 -2.17 -0.23
CA PHE A 4 28.37 -1.70 -1.25
C PHE A 4 27.04 -2.47 -1.23
N ASN A 5 27.08 -3.79 -0.99
CA ASN A 5 25.85 -4.59 -0.88
C ASN A 5 25.01 -4.18 0.32
N VAL A 6 25.64 -3.81 1.44
CA VAL A 6 24.93 -3.32 2.64
C VAL A 6 24.17 -2.04 2.30
N PHE A 7 24.82 -1.08 1.61
CA PHE A 7 24.15 0.14 1.18
C PHE A 7 23.04 -0.11 0.17
N THR A 8 23.23 -1.04 -0.78
CA THR A 8 22.18 -1.42 -1.72
C THR A 8 20.96 -2.03 -1.02
N ILE A 9 21.18 -2.94 -0.07
CA ILE A 9 20.10 -3.57 0.70
C ILE A 9 19.37 -2.51 1.54
N ALA A 10 20.10 -1.70 2.30
CA ALA A 10 19.52 -0.63 3.13
C ALA A 10 18.75 0.39 2.28
N GLY A 11 19.30 0.81 1.13
CA GLY A 11 18.63 1.72 0.20
C GLY A 11 17.35 1.12 -0.38
N SER A 12 17.38 -0.17 -0.75
CA SER A 12 16.20 -0.88 -1.23
C SER A 12 15.10 -0.96 -0.16
N ALA A 13 15.48 -1.22 1.10
CA ALA A 13 14.57 -1.26 2.24
C ALA A 13 13.96 0.12 2.53
N LEU A 14 14.75 1.18 2.51
CA LEU A 14 14.27 2.54 2.76
C LEU A 14 13.27 2.98 1.68
N SER A 15 13.56 2.69 0.41
CA SER A 15 12.64 2.98 -0.70
C SER A 15 11.32 2.21 -0.56
N ALA A 16 11.41 0.90 -0.27
CA ALA A 16 10.24 0.05 -0.05
C ALA A 16 9.37 0.53 1.12
N GLN A 17 9.99 0.93 2.25
CA GLN A 17 9.25 1.44 3.40
C GLN A 17 8.65 2.83 3.14
N SER A 18 9.33 3.70 2.40
CA SER A 18 8.76 4.98 1.96
C SER A 18 7.49 4.78 1.15
N MET A 19 7.48 3.80 0.23
CA MET A 19 6.27 3.44 -0.52
C MET A 19 5.15 2.93 0.38
N ARG A 20 5.47 2.12 1.40
CA ARG A 20 4.50 1.65 2.40
C ARG A 20 3.90 2.81 3.19
N LEU A 21 4.73 3.75 3.62
CA LEU A 21 4.28 4.94 4.36
C LEU A 21 3.34 5.79 3.50
N ASN A 22 3.71 6.06 2.25
CA ASN A 22 2.86 6.80 1.32
C ASN A 22 1.51 6.11 1.09
N THR A 23 1.52 4.78 0.93
CA THR A 23 0.29 3.99 0.76
C THR A 23 -0.58 4.04 2.01
N THR A 24 0.04 3.93 3.20
CA THR A 24 -0.67 4.01 4.48
C THR A 24 -1.27 5.40 4.70
N ALA A 25 -0.52 6.46 4.37
CA ALA A 25 -1.01 7.83 4.44
C ALA A 25 -2.18 8.07 3.47
N SER A 26 -2.10 7.53 2.25
CA SER A 26 -3.21 7.59 1.28
C SER A 26 -4.45 6.87 1.79
N ASN A 27 -4.29 5.69 2.39
CA ASN A 27 -5.41 4.96 2.99
C ASN A 27 -6.06 5.74 4.14
N LEU A 28 -5.25 6.34 5.02
CA LEU A 28 -5.75 7.15 6.12
C LEU A 28 -6.50 8.40 5.61
N ALA A 29 -5.96 9.07 4.60
CA ALA A 29 -6.58 10.27 4.02
C ALA A 29 -7.94 9.99 3.34
N ASN A 30 -8.16 8.75 2.89
CA ASN A 30 -9.40 8.36 2.20
C ASN A 30 -10.27 7.41 3.02
N ALA A 31 -9.95 7.17 4.30
CA ALA A 31 -10.65 6.20 5.14
C ALA A 31 -12.14 6.51 5.33
N ASP A 32 -12.49 7.80 5.32
CA ASP A 32 -13.85 8.30 5.48
C ASP A 32 -14.45 8.82 4.15
N SER A 33 -13.78 8.57 3.02
CA SER A 33 -14.32 8.96 1.72
C SER A 33 -15.43 8.01 1.29
N VAL A 34 -16.60 8.58 1.00
CA VAL A 34 -17.77 7.83 0.51
C VAL A 34 -17.60 7.45 -0.97
N VAL A 35 -16.94 8.30 -1.75
CA VAL A 35 -16.79 8.16 -3.20
C VAL A 35 -15.39 8.62 -3.62
N GLY A 36 -14.68 7.78 -4.37
CA GLY A 36 -13.42 8.10 -5.01
C GLY A 36 -13.60 8.92 -6.29
N GLU A 37 -12.49 9.28 -6.94
CA GLU A 37 -12.50 10.05 -8.20
C GLU A 37 -13.25 9.33 -9.34
N ASP A 38 -13.32 8.00 -9.27
CA ASP A 38 -13.98 7.10 -10.22
C ASP A 38 -15.47 6.89 -9.93
N GLY A 39 -16.02 7.53 -8.90
CA GLY A 39 -17.40 7.34 -8.48
C GLY A 39 -17.63 6.05 -7.68
N GLN A 40 -16.59 5.26 -7.38
CA GLN A 40 -16.68 4.03 -6.58
C GLN A 40 -16.17 4.27 -5.16
N PRO A 41 -16.62 3.50 -4.15
CA PRO A 41 -16.13 3.69 -2.80
C PRO A 41 -14.65 3.29 -2.70
N TYR A 42 -13.90 4.02 -1.88
CA TYR A 42 -12.46 3.86 -1.78
C TYR A 42 -12.07 2.46 -1.26
N ARG A 43 -11.14 1.79 -1.96
CA ARG A 43 -10.52 0.55 -1.52
C ARG A 43 -9.12 0.81 -1.00
N ALA A 44 -8.84 0.32 0.21
CA ALA A 44 -7.52 0.43 0.82
C ALA A 44 -6.46 -0.26 -0.06
N LYS A 45 -5.33 0.42 -0.26
CA LYS A 45 -4.21 -0.04 -1.07
C LYS A 45 -3.16 -0.74 -0.21
N GLN A 46 -2.47 -1.73 -0.78
CA GLN A 46 -1.44 -2.52 -0.13
C GLN A 46 -0.22 -2.66 -1.04
N VAL A 47 0.97 -2.50 -0.47
CA VAL A 47 2.23 -2.65 -1.21
C VAL A 47 2.69 -4.11 -1.15
N VAL A 48 2.99 -4.69 -2.32
CA VAL A 48 3.52 -6.04 -2.43
C VAL A 48 5.05 -5.98 -2.55
N PHE A 49 5.73 -6.70 -1.67
CA PHE A 49 7.19 -6.80 -1.65
C PHE A 49 7.64 -8.15 -2.16
N ALA A 50 8.78 -8.17 -2.86
CA ALA A 50 9.49 -9.38 -3.20
C ALA A 50 10.96 -9.29 -2.83
N ALA A 51 11.54 -10.44 -2.51
CA ALA A 51 12.98 -10.59 -2.35
C ALA A 51 13.67 -10.39 -3.70
N ARG A 52 14.75 -9.61 -3.71
CA ARG A 52 15.58 -9.39 -4.91
C ARG A 52 17.04 -9.73 -4.58
N PRO A 53 17.64 -10.72 -5.25
CA PRO A 53 19.07 -10.99 -5.10
C PRO A 53 19.92 -9.77 -5.44
N VAL A 54 20.93 -9.52 -4.63
CA VAL A 54 21.98 -8.51 -4.85
C VAL A 54 23.28 -9.28 -5.13
N ALA A 55 24.21 -8.68 -5.87
CA ALA A 55 25.44 -9.37 -6.31
C ALA A 55 26.21 -10.03 -5.15
N GLY A 56 26.59 -11.29 -5.33
CA GLY A 56 27.28 -12.10 -4.32
C GLY A 56 26.35 -13.03 -3.53
N GLU A 57 26.84 -14.23 -3.17
CA GLU A 57 26.04 -15.22 -2.46
C GLU A 57 25.49 -14.68 -1.13
N GLY A 58 24.22 -15.00 -0.85
CA GLY A 58 23.56 -14.67 0.42
C GLY A 58 23.10 -13.22 0.59
N SER A 59 23.33 -12.33 -0.40
CA SER A 59 22.87 -10.93 -0.32
C SER A 59 21.49 -10.76 -0.96
N VAL A 60 20.47 -10.45 -0.16
CA VAL A 60 19.08 -10.27 -0.61
C VAL A 60 18.55 -8.92 -0.16
N GLY A 61 18.10 -8.12 -1.12
CA GLY A 61 17.38 -6.86 -0.89
C GLY A 61 15.88 -7.04 -1.09
N VAL A 62 15.15 -5.91 -1.09
CA VAL A 62 13.70 -5.89 -1.32
C VAL A 62 13.36 -5.05 -2.55
N GLN A 63 12.34 -5.47 -3.28
CA GLN A 63 11.74 -4.67 -4.34
C GLN A 63 10.23 -4.60 -4.15
N VAL A 64 9.64 -3.50 -4.59
CA VAL A 64 8.17 -3.38 -4.69
C VAL A 64 7.75 -3.96 -6.03
N THR A 65 6.89 -4.97 -6.02
CA THR A 65 6.35 -5.58 -7.25
C THR A 65 5.08 -4.89 -7.73
N GLY A 66 4.37 -4.19 -6.83
CA GLY A 66 3.20 -3.41 -7.18
C GLY A 66 2.44 -2.92 -5.95
N VAL A 67 1.37 -2.18 -6.22
CA VAL A 67 0.35 -1.79 -5.24
C VAL A 67 -0.96 -2.42 -5.68
N VAL A 68 -1.60 -3.15 -4.77
CA VAL A 68 -2.87 -3.85 -5.01
C VAL A 68 -3.96 -3.28 -4.12
N GLU A 69 -5.20 -3.39 -4.55
CA GLU A 69 -6.35 -3.03 -3.73
C GLU A 69 -6.75 -4.17 -2.81
N SER A 70 -7.29 -3.81 -1.65
CA SER A 70 -7.77 -4.77 -0.65
C SER A 70 -9.00 -5.51 -1.17
N ALA A 71 -8.94 -6.83 -1.09
CA ALA A 71 -10.07 -7.73 -1.35
C ALA A 71 -11.04 -7.84 -0.15
N ALA A 72 -10.81 -7.09 0.92
CA ALA A 72 -11.71 -7.08 2.06
C ALA A 72 -13.12 -6.59 1.65
N PRO A 73 -14.18 -7.13 2.29
CA PRO A 73 -15.53 -6.63 2.08
C PRO A 73 -15.61 -5.15 2.50
N MET A 74 -16.46 -4.40 1.81
CA MET A 74 -16.70 -2.98 2.15
C MET A 74 -17.38 -2.87 3.51
N ARG A 75 -17.05 -1.81 4.25
CA ARG A 75 -17.70 -1.52 5.54
C ARG A 75 -19.01 -0.81 5.28
N MET A 76 -20.11 -1.41 5.72
CA MET A 76 -21.41 -0.75 5.76
C MET A 76 -21.49 0.15 7.00
N VAL A 77 -22.00 1.37 6.83
CA VAL A 77 -22.19 2.34 7.91
C VAL A 77 -23.62 2.82 7.84
N TYR A 78 -24.33 2.78 8.96
CA TYR A 78 -25.70 3.27 9.03
C TYR A 78 -25.72 4.79 9.18
N GLU A 79 -26.03 5.49 8.09
CA GLU A 79 -26.17 6.95 8.03
C GLU A 79 -27.43 7.36 7.25
N PRO A 80 -28.63 7.28 7.87
CA PRO A 80 -29.90 7.51 7.16
C PRO A 80 -30.10 8.94 6.65
N ALA A 81 -29.31 9.91 7.12
CA ALA A 81 -29.34 11.29 6.64
C ALA A 81 -28.31 11.56 5.52
N ASN A 82 -27.52 10.57 5.11
CA ASN A 82 -26.49 10.73 4.08
C ASN A 82 -27.12 10.59 2.67
N PRO A 83 -26.92 11.55 1.76
CA PRO A 83 -27.43 11.47 0.39
C PRO A 83 -26.93 10.26 -0.42
N ALA A 84 -25.80 9.68 -0.03
CA ALA A 84 -25.20 8.51 -0.66
C ALA A 84 -25.62 7.17 0.01
N ALA A 85 -26.46 7.22 1.05
CA ALA A 85 -27.02 6.02 1.65
C ALA A 85 -27.94 5.30 0.66
N ASN A 86 -28.00 3.98 0.77
CA ASN A 86 -29.03 3.19 0.11
C ASN A 86 -30.41 3.50 0.70
N ALA A 87 -31.47 3.05 0.03
CA ALA A 87 -32.86 3.32 0.42
C ALA A 87 -33.35 2.51 1.63
N GLU A 88 -32.47 1.78 2.32
CA GLU A 88 -32.78 0.90 3.47
C GLU A 88 -32.16 1.42 4.77
#